data_AF-A0A9E2X179-F1
#
_entry.id   AF-A0A9E2X179-F1
#
_cell.length_a   1.000
_cell.length_b   1.000
_cell.length_c   1.000
_cell.angle_alpha   90.00
_cell.angle_beta   90.00
_cell.angle_gamma   90.00
#
_symmetry.space_group_name_H-M   'P 1'
#
loop_
_entity.id
_entity.type
_entity.pdbx_description
1 polymer ?
#
loop_
_entity_poly.entity_id
_entity_poly.type
_entity_poly.pdbx_seq_one_letter_code
_entity_poly.pdbx_strand_id
1 'polypeptide(L)'
;KASEAGALNAGYTVVRLNGQVASLFKDWIIKTFPDRAHKVLHQIEAMHNGQLNDSEWGRRLTGDGNYAEMIAQLFKTAKKKYFSDKEMPALNTSIFRRGGNYQLF
;
A
#
# COMPACT_ATOMS: atom_id res chain seq x y z
N LYS A 1 14.75 13.89 -5.81
CA LYS A 1 14.25 14.87 -4.81
C LYS A 1 14.03 14.30 -3.42
N ALA A 2 13.08 13.39 -3.14
CA ALA A 2 12.92 12.88 -1.75
C ALA A 2 14.18 12.18 -1.20
N SER A 3 14.84 11.35 -2.01
CA SER A 3 16.10 10.68 -1.63
C SER A 3 17.30 11.63 -1.46
N GLU A 4 17.33 12.73 -2.22
CA GLU A 4 18.32 13.82 -2.08
C GLU A 4 18.08 14.62 -0.80
N ALA A 5 16.82 14.73 -0.35
CA ALA A 5 16.42 15.41 0.88
C ALA A 5 16.56 14.55 2.15
N GLY A 6 17.19 13.37 2.07
CA GLY A 6 17.48 12.52 3.22
C GLY A 6 16.56 11.31 3.42
N ALA A 7 15.56 11.09 2.56
CA ALA A 7 14.77 9.85 2.63
C ALA A 7 15.65 8.63 2.26
N LEU A 8 15.64 7.61 3.12
CA LEU A 8 16.42 6.39 2.92
C LEU A 8 15.65 5.30 2.17
N ASN A 9 14.32 5.39 2.13
CA ASN A 9 13.48 4.37 1.53
C ASN A 9 12.15 4.95 1.07
N ALA A 10 11.42 4.18 0.28
CA ALA A 10 10.04 4.44 -0.12
C ALA A 10 9.23 3.14 -0.06
N GLY A 11 7.94 3.29 0.21
CA GLY A 11 6.95 2.22 0.11
C GLY A 11 5.70 2.72 -0.63
N TYR A 12 4.91 1.77 -1.11
CA TYR A 12 3.57 2.04 -1.64
C TYR A 12 2.60 1.02 -1.08
N THR A 13 1.32 1.36 -1.13
CA THR A 13 0.21 0.44 -0.84
C THR A 13 -0.85 0.63 -1.90
N VAL A 14 -1.43 -0.47 -2.36
CA VAL A 14 -2.60 -0.41 -3.24
C VAL A 14 -3.78 0.18 -2.49
N VAL A 15 -4.68 0.87 -3.20
CA VAL A 15 -5.91 1.45 -2.63
C VAL A 15 -6.75 0.35 -2.01
N ARG A 16 -7.25 0.59 -0.79
CA ARG A 16 -8.09 -0.35 -0.04
C ARG A 16 -9.36 0.35 0.40
N LEU A 17 -10.51 -0.17 0.01
CA LEU A 17 -11.80 0.39 0.36
C LEU A 17 -12.46 -0.51 1.42
N ASN A 18 -12.10 -0.31 2.69
CA ASN A 18 -12.59 -1.14 3.79
C ASN A 18 -13.89 -0.56 4.39
N GLY A 19 -14.90 -1.41 4.58
CA GLY A 19 -16.12 -1.05 5.30
C GLY A 19 -16.85 0.14 4.68
N GLN A 20 -17.29 1.10 5.52
CA GLN A 20 -18.08 2.26 5.10
C GLN A 20 -17.37 3.16 4.07
N VAL A 21 -16.04 3.12 4.03
CA VAL A 21 -15.24 3.91 3.07
C VAL A 21 -15.53 3.48 1.63
N ALA A 22 -15.84 2.20 1.39
CA ALA A 22 -16.17 1.70 0.05
C ALA A 22 -17.44 2.36 -0.51
N SER A 23 -18.50 2.42 0.29
CA SER A 23 -19.76 3.04 -0.11
C SER A 23 -19.59 4.53 -0.37
N LEU A 24 -18.90 5.24 0.53
CA LEU A 24 -18.64 6.67 0.37
C LEU A 24 -17.82 6.97 -0.88
N PHE A 25 -16.77 6.17 -1.14
CA PHE A 25 -15.94 6.34 -2.32
C PHE A 25 -16.72 6.06 -3.61
N LYS A 26 -17.55 5.01 -3.62
CA LYS A 26 -18.41 4.67 -4.77
C LYS A 26 -19.39 5.80 -5.09
N ASP A 27 -20.07 6.34 -4.10
CA ASP A 27 -21.00 7.45 -4.30
C ASP A 27 -20.29 8.71 -4.78
N TRP A 28 -19.12 8.99 -4.22
CA TRP A 28 -18.31 10.15 -4.61
C TRP A 28 -17.82 10.02 -6.06
N ILE A 29 -17.22 8.88 -6.43
CA ILE A 29 -16.60 8.73 -7.76
C ILE A 29 -17.66 8.72 -8.87
N ILE A 30 -18.85 8.19 -8.61
CA ILE A 30 -19.98 8.24 -9.56
C ILE A 30 -20.44 9.69 -9.78
N LYS A 31 -20.50 10.50 -8.71
CA LYS A 31 -20.92 11.91 -8.81
C LYS A 31 -19.88 12.80 -9.48
N THR A 32 -18.60 12.58 -9.18
CA THR A 32 -17.52 13.46 -9.65
C THR A 32 -16.96 13.05 -11.01
N PHE A 33 -16.90 11.75 -11.30
CA PHE A 33 -16.30 11.20 -12.52
C PHE A 33 -17.13 10.06 -13.11
N PRO A 34 -18.38 10.32 -13.54
CA PRO A 34 -19.32 9.27 -13.96
C PRO A 34 -18.76 8.37 -15.07
N ASP A 35 -18.10 8.96 -16.08
CA ASP A 35 -17.55 8.23 -17.23
C ASP A 35 -16.41 7.26 -16.86
N ARG A 36 -15.75 7.48 -15.73
CA ARG A 36 -14.57 6.72 -15.29
C ARG A 36 -14.84 5.85 -14.06
N ALA A 37 -15.94 6.11 -13.36
CA ALA A 37 -16.27 5.48 -12.08
C ALA A 37 -16.21 3.95 -12.14
N HIS A 38 -16.93 3.35 -13.09
CA HIS A 38 -16.96 1.89 -13.25
C HIS A 38 -15.59 1.31 -13.55
N LYS A 39 -14.81 1.97 -14.43
CA LYS A 39 -13.46 1.51 -14.77
C LYS A 39 -12.54 1.50 -13.55
N VAL A 40 -12.56 2.57 -12.75
CA VAL A 40 -11.72 2.68 -11.55
C VAL A 40 -12.13 1.64 -10.50
N LEU A 41 -13.43 1.46 -10.28
CA LEU A 41 -13.94 0.46 -9.33
C LEU A 41 -13.55 -0.95 -9.74
N HIS A 42 -13.75 -1.34 -11.01
CA HIS A 42 -13.35 -2.66 -11.49
C HIS A 42 -11.84 -2.89 -11.43
N GLN A 43 -11.02 -1.85 -11.62
CA GLN A 43 -9.56 -1.97 -11.44
C GLN A 43 -9.17 -2.21 -9.99
N ILE A 44 -9.85 -1.55 -9.04
CA ILE A 44 -9.65 -1.81 -7.61
C ILE A 44 -10.08 -3.24 -7.29
N GLU A 45 -11.24 -3.67 -7.77
CA GLU A 45 -11.74 -5.04 -7.56
C GLU A 45 -10.79 -6.09 -8.14
N ALA A 46 -10.27 -5.89 -9.36
CA ALA A 46 -9.32 -6.79 -9.99
C ALA A 46 -8.04 -6.96 -9.17
N MET A 47 -7.61 -5.94 -8.42
CA MET A 47 -6.44 -6.01 -7.54
C MET A 47 -6.70 -6.71 -6.21
N HIS A 48 -7.95 -6.99 -5.87
CA HIS A 48 -8.39 -7.60 -4.62
C HIS A 48 -9.28 -8.82 -4.90
N ASN A 49 -8.98 -9.57 -5.97
CA ASN A 49 -9.66 -10.81 -6.36
C ASN A 49 -11.20 -10.68 -6.51
N GLY A 50 -11.66 -9.56 -7.07
CA GLY A 50 -13.08 -9.27 -7.30
C GLY A 50 -13.80 -8.63 -6.09
N GLN A 51 -13.10 -8.35 -5.00
CA GLN A 51 -13.64 -7.64 -3.83
C GLN A 51 -13.11 -6.21 -3.77
N LEU A 52 -13.76 -5.29 -3.04
CA LEU A 52 -13.23 -3.94 -2.83
C LEU A 52 -12.15 -3.89 -1.73
N ASN A 53 -11.97 -4.99 -1.02
CA ASN A 53 -10.95 -5.17 -0.01
C ASN A 53 -10.42 -6.61 0.03
N ASP A 54 -9.16 -6.74 0.45
CA ASP A 54 -8.56 -8.02 0.82
C ASP A 54 -8.07 -7.96 2.28
N SER A 55 -8.41 -8.97 3.07
CA SER A 55 -7.96 -9.16 4.46
C SER A 55 -6.73 -10.07 4.55
N GLU A 56 -6.36 -10.79 3.49
CA GLU A 56 -5.23 -11.71 3.51
C GLU A 56 -3.90 -10.99 3.69
N TRP A 57 -3.15 -11.44 4.69
CA TRP A 57 -1.84 -10.90 4.99
C TRP A 57 -0.88 -11.11 3.81
N GLY A 58 -0.06 -10.12 3.50
CA GLY A 58 0.83 -10.12 2.33
C GLY A 58 0.16 -9.61 1.04
N ARG A 59 -1.08 -10.03 0.73
CA ARG A 59 -1.80 -9.54 -0.46
C ARG A 59 -2.48 -8.20 -0.23
N ARG A 60 -2.97 -7.96 0.98
CA ARG A 60 -3.73 -6.76 1.34
C ARG A 60 -3.05 -5.42 1.03
N LEU A 61 -1.71 -5.36 1.00
CA LEU A 61 -0.95 -4.13 0.72
C LEU A 61 -0.44 -4.05 -0.72
N THR A 62 -0.11 -5.19 -1.31
CA THR A 62 0.52 -5.30 -2.63
C THR A 62 -0.51 -5.42 -3.76
N GLY A 63 -1.69 -5.96 -3.44
CA GLY A 63 -2.68 -6.40 -4.43
C GLY A 63 -2.29 -7.72 -5.12
N ASP A 64 -3.18 -8.22 -5.96
CA ASP A 64 -2.96 -9.37 -6.83
C ASP A 64 -3.32 -9.04 -8.29
N GLY A 65 -2.87 -9.86 -9.23
CA GLY A 65 -3.16 -9.73 -10.66
C GLY A 65 -2.36 -8.67 -11.41
N ASN A 66 -2.68 -8.52 -12.70
CA ASN A 66 -1.87 -7.76 -13.67
C ASN A 66 -1.67 -6.29 -13.29
N TYR A 67 -2.68 -5.63 -12.72
CA TYR A 67 -2.57 -4.23 -12.32
C TYR A 67 -1.65 -4.06 -11.10
N ALA A 68 -1.75 -4.95 -10.12
CA ALA A 68 -0.88 -4.94 -8.95
C ALA A 68 0.58 -5.19 -9.37
N GLU A 69 0.81 -6.14 -10.28
CA GLU A 69 2.14 -6.43 -10.81
C GLU A 69 2.71 -5.22 -11.57
N MET A 70 1.91 -4.59 -12.42
CA MET A 70 2.34 -3.39 -13.15
C MET A 70 2.77 -2.27 -12.18
N ILE A 71 1.97 -2.01 -11.14
CA ILE A 71 2.31 -1.02 -10.11
C ILE A 71 3.61 -1.41 -9.39
N ALA A 72 3.76 -2.69 -9.04
CA ALA A 72 4.95 -3.21 -8.36
C ALA A 72 6.22 -3.03 -9.19
N GLN A 73 6.16 -3.35 -10.49
CA GLN A 73 7.27 -3.19 -11.42
C GLN A 73 7.66 -1.72 -11.60
N LEU A 74 6.66 -0.84 -11.75
CA LEU A 74 6.85 0.61 -11.87
C LEU A 74 7.53 1.17 -10.61
N PHE A 75 7.02 0.77 -9.44
CA PHE A 75 7.59 1.17 -8.16
C PHE A 75 9.00 0.64 -7.95
N LYS A 76 9.26 -0.65 -8.25
CA LYS A 76 10.59 -1.26 -8.15
C LYS A 76 11.61 -0.52 -9.01
N THR A 77 11.22 -0.16 -10.23
CA THR A 77 12.08 0.59 -11.16
C THR A 77 12.36 2.00 -10.65
N ALA A 78 11.33 2.71 -10.17
CA ALA A 78 11.49 4.03 -9.58
C ALA A 78 12.39 3.99 -8.34
N LYS A 79 12.17 3.02 -7.44
CA LYS A 79 12.98 2.84 -6.24
C LYS A 79 14.44 2.55 -6.58
N LYS A 80 14.69 1.65 -7.54
CA LYS A 80 16.06 1.37 -8.02
C LYS A 80 16.73 2.63 -8.58
N LYS A 81 15.99 3.46 -9.31
CA LYS A 81 16.53 4.69 -9.93
C LYS A 81 16.87 5.76 -8.90
N TYR A 82 16.05 5.94 -7.87
CA TYR A 82 16.17 7.10 -6.95
C TYR A 82 16.79 6.76 -5.59
N PHE A 83 16.85 5.49 -5.21
CA PHE A 83 17.33 5.02 -3.90
C PHE A 83 18.41 3.94 -4.03
N SER A 84 19.12 3.84 -5.16
CA SER A 84 20.18 2.83 -5.37
C SER A 84 21.25 2.83 -4.30
N ASP A 85 21.61 4.02 -3.81
CA ASP A 85 22.72 4.23 -2.88
C ASP A 85 22.22 4.53 -1.46
N LYS A 86 20.97 4.15 -1.16
CA LYS A 86 20.31 4.39 0.11
C LYS A 86 20.00 3.06 0.79
N GLU A 87 20.39 2.95 2.04
CA GLU A 87 20.09 1.79 2.88
C GLU A 87 19.47 2.23 4.20
N MET A 88 18.57 1.40 4.72
CA MET A 88 18.02 1.61 6.05
C MET A 88 19.07 1.19 7.10
N PRO A 89 19.28 1.97 8.17
CA PRO A 89 20.17 1.56 9.24
C PRO A 89 19.64 0.29 9.91
N ALA A 90 20.56 -0.50 10.48
CA ALA A 90 20.20 -1.66 11.26
C ALA A 90 19.32 -1.26 12.45
N LEU A 91 18.24 -2.02 12.69
CA LEU A 91 17.37 -1.80 13.84
C LEU A 91 18.14 -2.13 15.13
N ASN A 92 18.16 -1.20 16.07
CA ASN A 92 18.69 -1.48 17.40
C ASN A 92 17.66 -2.31 18.18
N THR A 93 17.92 -3.60 18.32
CA THR A 93 17.06 -4.53 19.07
C THR A 93 17.52 -4.76 20.51
N SER A 94 18.55 -4.06 21.00
CA SER A 94 19.09 -4.27 22.35
C SER A 94 18.10 -4.01 23.48
N ILE A 95 17.13 -3.12 23.26
CA ILE A 95 16.06 -2.78 24.22
C ILE A 95 14.77 -3.58 23.97
N PHE A 96 14.73 -4.44 22.95
CA PHE A 96 13.53 -5.20 22.61
C PHE A 96 13.32 -6.33 23.62
N ARG A 97 12.24 -6.26 24.39
CA ARG A 97 11.84 -7.31 25.33
C ARG A 97 10.72 -8.13 24.71
N ARG A 98 11.02 -9.38 24.34
CA ARG A 98 10.04 -10.32 23.81
C ARG A 98 9.18 -10.87 24.96
N GLY A 99 7.93 -10.41 25.08
CA GLY A 99 6.91 -11.07 25.93
C GLY A 99 7.03 -10.87 27.45
N GLY A 100 7.33 -9.66 27.93
CA GLY A 100 7.24 -9.36 29.36
C GLY A 100 5.88 -8.78 29.73
N ASN A 101 5.13 -9.46 30.61
CA ASN A 101 4.04 -8.80 31.35
C ASN A 101 4.59 -7.49 31.92
N TYR A 102 3.96 -6.37 31.59
CA TYR A 102 4.22 -5.13 32.30
C TYR A 102 3.82 -5.38 33.75
N GLN A 103 4.79 -5.53 34.66
CA GLN A 103 4.53 -5.30 36.08
C GLN A 103 4.24 -3.81 36.22
N LEU A 104 2.97 -3.45 36.00
CA LEU A 104 2.40 -2.20 36.44
C LEU A 104 2.17 -2.34 37.94
N PHE A 105 3.25 -2.09 38.68
CA PHE A 105 3.34 -2.08 40.15
C PHE A 105 3.10 -3.43 40.83
#